data_AF-A0A6H5G6E8-F1
#
_entry.id   AF-A0A6H5G6E8-F1
#
_cell.length_a   1.000
_cell.length_b   1.000
_cell.length_c   1.000
_cell.angle_alpha   90.00
_cell.angle_beta   90.00
_cell.angle_gamma   90.00
#
_symmetry.space_group_name_H-M   'P 1'
#
loop_
_entity.id
_entity.type
_entity.pdbx_description
1 polymer ?
#
loop_
_entity_poly.entity_id
_entity_poly.type
_entity_poly.pdbx_seq_one_letter_code
_entity_poly.pdbx_strand_id
1 'polypeptide(L)' 'MYSDADYVDSWKEMEVAVRDGRIRSIGLSNFNKDQINRVIGNSDIKPAVLQ' A
#
# COMPACT_ATOMS: atom_id res chain seq x y z
N MET A 1 13.02 -8.66 -18.79
CA MET A 1 12.94 -8.56 -17.32
C MET A 1 11.67 -7.78 -17.03
N TYR A 2 10.62 -8.45 -16.54
CA TYR A 2 9.44 -7.75 -16.07
C TYR A 2 9.92 -6.87 -14.92
N SER A 3 9.73 -5.55 -15.03
CA SER A 3 10.00 -4.65 -13.92
C SER A 3 9.14 -5.11 -12.75
N ASP A 4 9.77 -5.74 -11.76
CA ASP A 4 9.21 -6.15 -10.47
C ASP A 4 8.72 -4.91 -9.72
N ALA A 5 7.63 -4.29 -10.19
CA ALA A 5 6.93 -3.27 -9.44
C ALA A 5 6.26 -3.99 -8.26
N ASP A 6 7.02 -4.18 -7.19
CA ASP A 6 6.53 -4.77 -5.95
C ASP A 6 5.42 -3.84 -5.43
N TYR A 7 4.24 -4.41 -5.17
CA TYR A 7 3.08 -3.66 -4.68
C TYR A 7 3.37 -2.96 -3.34
N VAL A 8 4.41 -3.41 -2.62
CA VAL A 8 4.93 -2.78 -1.40
C VAL A 8 5.60 -1.45 -1.68
N ASP A 9 6.36 -1.32 -2.78
CA ASP A 9 7.00 -0.06 -3.13
C ASP A 9 5.97 0.94 -3.66
N SER A 10 4.99 0.45 -4.42
CA SER A 10 3.80 1.24 -4.78
C SER A 10 3.05 1.75 -3.53
N TRP A 11 2.97 0.93 -2.48
CA TRP A 11 2.35 1.32 -1.21
C TRP A 11 3.11 2.45 -0.54
N LYS A 12 4.44 2.39 -0.47
CA LYS A 12 5.26 3.46 0.13
C LYS A 12 5.05 4.80 -0.58
N GLU A 13 4.98 4.81 -1.91
CA GLU A 13 4.68 6.04 -2.66
C GLU A 13 3.29 6.60 -2.32
N MET A 14 2.28 5.72 -2.14
CA MET A 14 0.97 6.12 -1.66
C MET A 14 1.01 6.70 -0.24
N GLU A 15 1.86 6.16 0.64
CA GLU A 15 2.06 6.73 1.99
C GLU A 15 2.68 8.12 1.95
N VAL A 16 3.64 8.36 1.04
CA VAL A 16 4.21 9.71 0.83
C VAL A 16 3.11 10.68 0.39
N ALA A 17 2.24 10.28 -0.54
CA ALA A 17 1.11 11.13 -0.96
C ALA A 17 0.12 11.45 0.17
N VAL A 18 -0.05 10.54 1.14
CA VAL A 18 -0.84 10.80 2.35
C VAL A 18 -0.11 11.76 3.29
N ARG A 19 1.19 11.58 3.50
CA ARG A 19 2.03 12.48 4.32
C ARG A 19 2.09 13.89 3.75
N ASP A 20 2.13 14.02 2.42
CA ASP A 20 2.07 15.28 1.70
C ASP A 20 0.69 15.96 1.76
N GLY A 21 -0.30 15.32 2.39
CA GLY A 21 -1.66 15.85 2.55
C GLY A 21 -2.48 15.86 1.26
N ARG A 22 -2.00 15.21 0.19
CA ARG A 22 -2.73 15.11 -1.09
C ARG A 22 -3.84 14.08 -1.02
N ILE A 23 -3.67 13.04 -0.20
CA ILE A 23 -4.63 11.95 -0.03
C ILE A 23 -4.94 11.81 1.46
N ARG A 24 -6.23 11.66 1.81
CA ARG A 24 -6.64 11.46 3.21
C ARG A 24 -6.49 10.01 3.69
N SER A 25 -6.69 9.06 2.81
CA SER A 25 -6.75 7.63 3.14
C SER A 25 -6.38 6.79 1.93
N ILE A 26 -5.65 5.70 2.18
CA ILE A 26 -5.24 4.72 1.18
C ILE A 26 -5.73 3.33 1.60
N GLY A 27 -6.02 2.46 0.65
CA GLY A 27 -6.61 1.14 0.88
C GLY A 27 -6.15 0.13 -0.15
N LEU A 28 -6.40 -1.14 0.13
CA LEU A 28 -6.08 -2.26 -0.75
C LEU A 28 -7.36 -2.81 -1.35
N SER A 29 -7.34 -3.22 -2.62
CA SER A 29 -8.47 -3.90 -3.24
C SER A 29 -8.03 -5.08 -4.08
N ASN A 30 -8.76 -6.19 -4.02
CA ASN A 30 -8.44 -7.46 -4.68
C ASN A 30 -7.09 -8.06 -4.23
N PHE A 31 -6.71 -7.86 -2.96
CA PHE A 31 -5.52 -8.44 -2.35
C PHE A 31 -5.87 -9.69 -1.55
N ASN A 32 -5.01 -10.71 -1.61
CA ASN A 32 -5.12 -11.88 -0.75
C ASN A 32 -4.47 -11.65 0.63
N LYS A 33 -4.76 -12.54 1.59
CA LYS A 33 -4.28 -12.42 2.97
C LYS A 33 -2.76 -12.28 3.08
N ASP A 34 -2.00 -13.02 2.27
CA ASP A 34 -0.53 -13.00 2.34
C ASP A 34 0.04 -11.68 1.79
N GLN A 35 -0.53 -11.15 0.71
CA GLN A 35 -0.17 -9.84 0.16
C GLN A 35 -0.51 -8.72 1.15
N ILE A 36 -1.69 -8.77 1.77
CA ILE A 36 -2.09 -7.80 2.79
C ILE A 36 -1.11 -7.84 3.96
N ASN A 37 -0.77 -9.04 4.47
CA ASN A 37 0.19 -9.17 5.56
C ASN A 37 1.57 -8.63 5.19
N ARG A 38 2.01 -8.83 3.93
CA ARG A 38 3.29 -8.28 3.45
C ARG A 38 3.26 -6.75 3.39
N VAL A 39 2.17 -6.15 2.88
CA VAL A 39 1.99 -4.70 2.86
C VAL A 39 1.97 -4.15 4.28
N ILE A 40 1.09 -4.68 5.15
CA ILE A 40 0.95 -4.24 6.54
C ILE A 40 2.26 -4.36 7.31
N GLY A 41 3.03 -5.42 7.08
CA GLY A 41 4.33 -5.63 7.72
C GLY A 41 5.44 -4.70 7.24
N ASN A 42 5.28 -4.06 6.07
CA ASN A 42 6.25 -3.14 5.48
C ASN A 42 5.69 -1.70 5.31
N SER A 43 4.53 -1.41 5.90
CA SER A 43 3.82 -0.13 5.81
C SER A 43 3.83 0.59 7.15
N ASP A 44 4.02 1.90 7.13
CA ASP A 44 3.81 2.75 8.31
C ASP A 44 2.34 3.14 8.47
N ILE A 45 1.60 3.24 7.35
CA ILE A 45 0.19 3.60 7.31
C ILE A 45 -0.63 2.35 7.01
N LYS A 46 -1.49 1.96 7.96
CA LYS A 46 -2.39 0.82 7.76
C LYS A 46 -3.44 1.15 6.70
N PRO A 47 -3.77 0.21 5.79
CA PRO A 47 -4.84 0.39 4.82
C PRO A 47 -6.16 0.66 5.53
N ALA A 48 -6.83 1.75 5.16
CA ALA A 48 -8.10 2.17 5.74
C ALA A 48 -9.27 1.29 5.27
N VAL A 49 -9.13 0.69 4.09
CA VAL A 49 -10.16 -0.15 3.46
C VAL A 49 -9.48 -1.36 2.82
N LEU A 50 -10.15 -2.51 2.93
CA LEU A 50 -9.90 -3.71 2.13
C LEU A 50 -11.17 -3.98 1.31
N GLN A 51 -11.08 -3.94 -0.02
CA GLN A 51 -12.24 -4.11 -0.92
C GLN A 51 -12.11 -5.33 -1.83
#